data_AF-A0A812IY60-F1
#
_entry.id   AF-A0A812IY60-F1
#
_cell.length_a   1.000
_cell.length_b   1.000
_cell.length_c   1.000
_cell.angle_alpha   90.00
_cell.angle_beta   90.00
_cell.angle_gamma   90.00
#
_symmetry.space_group_name_H-M   'P 1'
#
loop_
_entity.id
_entity.type
_entity.pdbx_description
1 polymer ?
#
loop_
_entity_poly.entity_id
_entity_poly.type
_entity_poly.pdbx_seq_one_letter_code
_entity_poly.pdbx_strand_id
1 'polypeptide(L)'
;EQAFAALLADGSVIAWGNEDCGGDAGRVQQQLTQVVHIQATRSAFAALREDGSVVAWGSPGDGGDCHAVADQLVAVSEIQAARGAFAALRADGSVVCWGREDRGGNCAAVQ
;
A
#
# COMPACT_ATOMS: atom_id res chain seq x y z
N GLU A 1 18.58 6.02 -3.71
CA GLU A 1 17.90 6.66 -2.57
C GLU A 1 17.04 5.60 -1.89
N GLN A 2 16.86 5.68 -0.56
CA GLN A 2 16.15 4.67 0.24
C GLN A 2 15.17 5.37 1.18
N ALA A 3 14.02 4.74 1.39
CA ALA A 3 13.01 5.12 2.37
C ALA A 3 12.66 3.90 3.22
N PHE A 4 12.21 4.15 4.44
CA PHE A 4 11.88 3.13 5.43
C PHE A 4 10.54 3.46 6.08
N ALA A 5 9.83 2.42 6.50
CA ALA A 5 8.65 2.53 7.33
C ALA A 5 8.71 1.49 8.44
N ALA A 6 8.22 1.85 9.63
CA ALA A 6 8.10 0.93 10.75
C ALA A 6 6.67 0.94 11.29
N LEU A 7 6.15 -0.27 11.51
CA LEU A 7 4.93 -0.51 12.28
C LEU A 7 5.28 -0.56 13.77
N LEU A 8 4.63 0.29 14.56
CA LEU A 8 4.80 0.35 16.01
C LEU A 8 3.79 -0.57 16.71
N ALA A 9 4.09 -0.91 17.97
CA ALA A 9 3.25 -1.83 18.76
C ALA A 9 1.85 -1.27 19.08
N ASP A 10 1.65 0.03 18.95
CA ASP A 10 0.35 0.69 19.09
C ASP A 10 -0.48 0.71 17.80
N GLY A 11 0.03 0.07 16.73
CA GLY A 11 -0.61 0.03 15.42
C GLY A 11 -0.41 1.29 14.58
N SER A 12 0.44 2.23 15.01
CA SER A 12 0.80 3.39 14.20
C SER A 12 2.01 3.12 13.31
N VAL A 13 2.18 3.93 12.25
CA VAL A 13 3.32 3.80 11.33
C VAL A 13 4.13 5.08 11.32
N ILE A 14 5.45 4.94 11.31
CA ILE A 14 6.37 6.04 11.04
C ILE A 14 7.14 5.76 9.74
N ALA A 15 7.41 6.81 8.97
CA ALA A 15 8.23 6.75 7.76
C ALA A 15 9.41 7.73 7.86
N TRP A 16 10.54 7.37 7.26
CA TRP A 16 11.71 8.24 7.17
C TRP A 16 12.57 7.91 5.95
N GLY A 17 13.45 8.83 5.56
CA GLY A 17 14.34 8.69 4.41
C GLY A 17 13.91 9.57 3.25
N ASN A 18 14.11 9.10 2.01
CA ASN A 18 13.80 9.89 0.82
C ASN A 18 12.29 10.09 0.64
N GLU A 19 11.86 11.35 0.61
CA GLU A 19 10.44 11.76 0.52
C GLU A 19 9.76 11.28 -0.76
N ASP A 20 10.45 11.35 -1.91
CA ASP A 20 9.94 10.89 -3.22
C ASP A 20 9.68 9.37 -3.24
N CYS A 21 10.32 8.62 -2.35
CA CYS A 21 10.16 7.18 -2.18
C CYS A 21 9.22 6.81 -1.01
N GLY A 22 8.49 7.77 -0.43
CA GLY A 22 7.58 7.52 0.70
C GLY A 22 8.23 7.63 2.08
N GLY A 23 9.40 8.26 2.17
CA GLY A 23 10.05 8.60 3.44
C GLY A 23 9.30 9.67 4.25
N ASP A 24 8.33 10.36 3.64
CA ASP A 24 7.35 11.20 4.33
C ASP A 24 5.94 10.63 4.17
N ALA A 25 5.34 10.24 5.29
CA ALA A 25 3.95 9.78 5.36
C ALA A 25 2.98 10.86 5.85
N GLY A 26 3.43 12.12 6.03
CA GLY A 26 2.68 13.20 6.67
C GLY A 26 1.27 13.43 6.12
N ARG A 27 1.09 13.27 4.80
CA ARG A 27 -0.22 13.41 4.13
C ARG A 27 -1.23 12.33 4.53
N VAL A 28 -0.76 11.14 4.90
CA VAL A 28 -1.58 9.98 5.27
C VAL A 28 -1.41 9.55 6.72
N GLN A 29 -0.58 10.25 7.49
CA GLN A 29 -0.18 9.88 8.86
C GLN A 29 -1.38 9.64 9.79
N GLN A 30 -2.44 10.44 9.65
CA GLN A 30 -3.67 10.31 10.44
C GLN A 30 -4.46 9.03 10.10
N GLN A 31 -4.27 8.48 8.91
CA GLN A 31 -4.89 7.24 8.45
C GLN A 31 -4.05 6.01 8.82
N LEU A 32 -2.76 6.18 9.13
CA LEU A 32 -1.84 5.12 9.52
C LEU A 32 -1.98 4.77 11.01
N THR A 33 -3.18 4.37 11.39
CA THR A 33 -3.55 3.90 12.73
C THR A 33 -4.22 2.53 12.64
N GLN A 34 -4.04 1.70 13.66
CA GLN A 34 -4.52 0.31 13.67
C GLN A 34 -4.02 -0.50 12.46
N VAL A 35 -2.78 -0.28 12.06
CA VAL A 35 -2.12 -1.00 10.97
C VAL A 35 -1.68 -2.36 11.48
N VAL A 36 -1.96 -3.40 10.69
CA VAL A 36 -1.55 -4.79 11.00
C VAL A 36 -0.47 -5.30 10.07
N HIS A 37 -0.33 -4.71 8.88
CA HIS A 37 0.65 -5.12 7.90
C HIS A 37 1.13 -3.93 7.06
N ILE A 38 2.42 -3.92 6.72
CA ILE A 38 3.01 -2.96 5.77
C ILE A 38 3.75 -3.74 4.68
N GLN A 39 3.61 -3.28 3.45
CA GLN A 39 4.39 -3.75 2.30
C GLN A 39 5.05 -2.58 1.60
N ALA A 40 6.17 -2.85 0.92
CA ALA A 40 6.94 -1.84 0.20
C ALA A 40 7.26 -2.28 -1.23
N THR A 41 7.10 -1.36 -2.18
CA THR A 41 7.68 -1.47 -3.53
C THR A 41 9.03 -0.77 -3.56
N ARG A 42 9.58 -0.49 -4.75
CA ARG A 42 10.84 0.25 -4.88
C ARG A 42 10.76 1.68 -4.33
N SER A 43 9.59 2.31 -4.41
CA SER A 43 9.45 3.75 -4.14
C SER A 43 8.11 4.10 -3.47
N ALA A 44 7.36 3.12 -2.98
CA ALA A 44 6.06 3.33 -2.34
C ALA A 44 5.80 2.28 -1.25
N PHE A 45 4.84 2.57 -0.39
CA PHE A 45 4.40 1.70 0.69
C PHE A 45 2.88 1.55 0.67
N ALA A 46 2.40 0.42 1.19
CA ALA A 46 0.99 0.15 1.42
C ALA A 46 0.81 -0.45 2.82
N ALA A 47 -0.11 0.10 3.60
CA ALA A 47 -0.47 -0.36 4.92
C ALA A 47 -1.88 -0.97 4.90
N LEU A 48 -2.03 -2.15 5.49
CA LEU A 48 -3.31 -2.80 5.77
C LEU A 48 -3.74 -2.48 7.21
N ARG A 49 -4.97 -2.01 7.38
CA ARG A 49 -5.57 -1.71 8.68
C ARG A 49 -6.43 -2.87 9.18
N GLU A 50 -6.67 -2.92 10.49
CA GLU A 50 -7.51 -3.94 11.15
C GLU A 50 -8.94 -4.00 10.58
N ASP A 51 -9.46 -2.88 10.08
CA ASP A 51 -10.78 -2.79 9.45
C ASP A 51 -10.80 -3.30 8.00
N GLY A 52 -9.66 -3.78 7.49
CA GLY A 52 -9.51 -4.29 6.13
C GLY A 52 -9.37 -3.21 5.07
N SER A 53 -9.20 -1.94 5.45
CA SER A 53 -8.87 -0.85 4.52
C SER A 53 -7.36 -0.76 4.26
N VAL A 54 -7.02 -0.18 3.11
CA VAL A 54 -5.63 -0.02 2.66
C VAL A 54 -5.28 1.45 2.48
N VAL A 55 -4.11 1.84 2.97
CA VAL A 55 -3.55 3.18 2.81
C VAL A 55 -2.21 3.07 2.08
N ALA A 56 -2.08 3.73 0.94
CA ALA A 56 -0.82 3.77 0.17
C ALA A 56 -0.18 5.17 0.21
N TRP A 57 1.15 5.23 0.14
CA TRP A 57 1.91 6.48 0.05
C TRP A 57 3.27 6.30 -0.63
N GLY A 58 3.93 7.41 -0.93
CA GLY A 58 5.17 7.46 -1.71
C GLY A 58 4.90 7.73 -3.19
N SER A 59 5.75 7.22 -4.08
CA SER A 59 5.68 7.51 -5.51
C SER A 59 4.36 7.02 -6.12
N PRO A 60 3.52 7.90 -6.69
CA PRO A 60 2.23 7.51 -7.27
C PRO A 60 2.38 6.46 -8.37
N GLY A 61 3.42 6.58 -9.20
CA GLY A 61 3.67 5.66 -10.31
C GLY A 61 4.13 4.27 -9.89
N ASP A 62 4.68 4.10 -8.68
CA ASP A 62 5.09 2.79 -8.15
C ASP A 62 4.07 2.22 -7.13
N GLY A 63 2.83 2.72 -7.15
CA GLY A 63 1.72 2.23 -6.32
C GLY A 63 1.44 3.04 -5.05
N GLY A 64 2.07 4.21 -4.89
CA GLY A 64 1.82 5.13 -3.78
C GLY A 64 0.48 5.86 -3.85
N ASP A 65 -0.25 5.73 -4.97
CA ASP A 65 -1.62 6.19 -5.13
C ASP A 65 -2.53 4.99 -5.47
N CYS A 66 -3.51 4.73 -4.60
CA CYS A 66 -4.51 3.68 -4.78
C CYS A 66 -5.93 4.24 -4.96
N HIS A 67 -6.09 5.55 -5.20
CA HIS A 67 -7.40 6.21 -5.25
C HIS A 67 -8.31 5.62 -6.34
N ALA A 68 -7.74 5.22 -7.48
CA ALA A 68 -8.48 4.61 -8.59
C ALA A 68 -9.15 3.26 -8.23
N VAL A 69 -8.65 2.57 -7.20
CA VAL A 69 -9.17 1.28 -6.73
C VAL A 69 -9.63 1.33 -5.27
N ALA A 70 -9.72 2.53 -4.67
CA ALA A 70 -10.03 2.69 -3.24
C ALA A 70 -11.36 2.02 -2.86
N ASP A 71 -12.38 2.13 -3.71
CA ASP A 71 -13.69 1.50 -3.49
C ASP A 71 -13.65 -0.03 -3.51
N GLN A 72 -12.61 -0.62 -4.12
CA GLN A 72 -12.40 -2.07 -4.18
C GLN A 72 -11.51 -2.58 -3.04
N LEU A 73 -10.71 -1.71 -2.41
CA LEU A 73 -9.81 -2.03 -1.30
C LEU A 73 -10.55 -2.07 0.05
N VAL A 74 -11.64 -2.85 0.08
CA VAL A 74 -12.47 -3.10 1.26
C VAL A 74 -12.39 -4.58 1.63
N ALA A 75 -12.31 -4.85 2.94
CA ALA A 75 -12.14 -6.19 3.50
C ALA A 75 -10.92 -6.93 2.91
N VAL A 76 -9.80 -6.22 2.78
CA VAL A 76 -8.51 -6.80 2.38
C VAL A 76 -7.96 -7.64 3.52
N SER A 77 -7.49 -8.84 3.19
CA SER A 77 -6.89 -9.80 4.12
C SER A 77 -5.37 -9.78 4.06
N GLU A 78 -4.80 -9.55 2.87
CA GLU A 78 -3.36 -9.58 2.65
C GLU A 78 -2.98 -8.63 1.52
N ILE A 79 -1.78 -8.04 1.62
CA ILE A 79 -1.17 -7.23 0.57
C ILE A 79 0.17 -7.87 0.21
N GLN A 80 0.44 -7.95 -1.09
CA GLN A 80 1.72 -8.35 -1.65
C GLN A 80 2.25 -7.25 -2.56
N ALA A 81 3.57 -7.04 -2.53
CA ALA A 81 4.24 -6.01 -3.33
C ALA A 81 5.09 -6.63 -4.43
N ALA A 82 5.06 -5.99 -5.59
CA ALA A 82 5.99 -6.18 -6.69
C ALA A 82 6.95 -4.99 -6.77
N ARG A 83 7.78 -4.93 -7.82
CA ARG A 83 8.80 -3.86 -7.95
C ARG A 83 8.20 -2.44 -8.02
N GLY A 84 6.97 -2.28 -8.50
CA GLY A 84 6.29 -0.98 -8.62
C GLY A 84 4.76 -1.10 -8.65
N ALA A 85 4.22 -2.18 -8.09
CA ALA A 85 2.80 -2.45 -8.04
C ALA A 85 2.48 -3.24 -6.78
N PHE A 86 1.20 -3.26 -6.40
CA PHE A 86 0.69 -4.04 -5.29
C PHE A 86 -0.49 -4.90 -5.73
N ALA A 87 -0.69 -6.00 -5.03
CA ALA A 87 -1.86 -6.85 -5.14
C ALA A 87 -2.47 -7.05 -3.73
N ALA A 88 -3.77 -6.80 -3.60
CA ALA A 88 -4.55 -7.01 -2.40
C ALA A 88 -5.48 -8.21 -2.60
N LEU A 89 -5.43 -9.16 -1.67
CA LEU A 89 -6.38 -10.28 -1.60
C LEU A 89 -7.53 -9.91 -0.68
N ARG A 90 -8.75 -9.89 -1.22
CA ARG A 90 -9.97 -9.61 -0.47
C ARG A 90 -10.50 -10.86 0.22
N ALA A 91 -11.28 -10.68 1.28
CA ALA A 91 -11.88 -11.76 2.03
C ALA A 91 -12.85 -12.65 1.21
N ASP A 92 -13.37 -12.13 0.09
CA ASP A 92 -14.21 -12.88 -0.86
C ASP A 92 -13.39 -13.72 -1.86
N GLY A 93 -12.05 -13.68 -1.76
CA GLY A 93 -11.12 -14.39 -2.63
C GLY A 93 -10.76 -13.64 -3.93
N SER A 94 -11.35 -12.47 -4.18
CA SER A 94 -10.98 -11.63 -5.33
C SER A 94 -9.66 -10.89 -5.09
N VAL A 95 -8.97 -10.54 -6.18
CA VAL A 95 -7.71 -9.82 -6.15
C VAL A 95 -7.87 -8.45 -6.80
N VAL A 96 -7.32 -7.42 -6.15
CA VAL A 96 -7.29 -6.05 -6.65
C VAL A 96 -5.83 -5.62 -6.76
N CYS A 97 -5.45 -5.04 -7.90
CA CYS A 97 -4.07 -4.62 -8.14
C CYS A 97 -4.02 -3.16 -8.55
N TRP A 98 -2.92 -2.50 -8.19
CA TRP A 98 -2.68 -1.10 -8.54
C TRP A 98 -1.20 -0.80 -8.65
N GLY A 99 -0.88 0.39 -9.17
CA GLY A 99 0.47 0.80 -9.52
C GLY A 99 0.79 0.54 -10.99
N ARG A 100 2.06 0.30 -11.30
CA ARG A 100 2.54 0.22 -12.68
C ARG A 100 2.00 -1.01 -13.42
N GLU A 101 1.33 -0.78 -14.55
CA GLU A 101 0.82 -1.84 -15.42
C GLU A 101 1.93 -2.80 -15.89
N ASP A 102 3.10 -2.28 -16.27
CA ASP A 102 4.27 -3.07 -16.70
C ASP A 102 4.95 -3.86 -15.56
N ARG A 103 4.48 -3.68 -14.32
CA ARG A 103 5.01 -4.30 -13.10
C ARG A 103 3.97 -5.09 -12.32
N GLY A 104 2.82 -5.41 -12.92
CA GLY A 104 1.77 -6.21 -12.29
C GLY A 104 0.61 -5.40 -11.67
N GLY A 105 0.53 -4.10 -11.97
CA GLY A 105 -0.56 -3.22 -11.51
C GLY A 105 -1.91 -3.47 -12.21
N ASN A 106 -1.98 -4.40 -13.16
CA ASN A 106 -3.21 -4.82 -13.81
C ASN A 106 -3.45 -6.32 -13.59
N CYS A 107 -4.51 -6.66 -12.86
CA CYS A 107 -4.97 -8.03 -12.67
C CYS A 107 -6.38 -8.30 -13.21
N ALA A 108 -6.85 -7.51 -14.18
CA ALA A 108 -8.11 -7.76 -14.87
C ALA A 108 -8.19 -9.15 -15.54
N ALA A 109 -7.03 -9.78 -15.80
CA ALA A 109 -6.95 -11.13 -16.36
C ALA A 109 -7.19 -12.26 -15.34
N VAL A 110 -7.20 -11.97 -14.03
CA VAL A 110 -7.37 -12.95 -12.94
C VAL A 110 -8.50 -12.58 -11.97
N GLN A 111 -9.30 -11.57 -12.32
CA GLN A 111 -10.55 -11.22 -11.63
C GLN A 111 -11.71 -12.11 -12.07
#